data_AF-A0A074JYZ3-F1
#
_entry.id   AF-A0A074JYZ3-F1
#
_cell.length_a   1.000
_cell.length_b   1.000
_cell.length_c   1.000
_cell.angle_alpha   90.00
_cell.angle_beta   90.00
_cell.angle_gamma   90.00
#
_symmetry.space_group_name_H-M   'P 1'
#
loop_
_entity.id
_entity.type
_entity.pdbx_description
1 polymer ?
#
loop_
_entity_poly.entity_id
_entity_poly.type
_entity_poly.pdbx_seq_one_letter_code
_entity_poly.pdbx_strand_id
1 'polypeptide(L)'
;MSKSTSPTSDEIKQHAKAASKDLGDNAREMARDAAGAVRDQATHQAQSIKSGVADEVSDVASALRKAANDMRDGSPQERTFGQIAGGLADVSDSIRGKDLGEVAHELSTFAKRNPMLFLGGVALAGFAATRFATASARRDEDAQPKTASTMSSGPSASDATDSYTRHVPKTSGGLS
;
A
#
# COMPACT_ATOMS: atom_id res chain seq x y z
N MET A 1 42.88 -9.16 -34.89
CA MET A 1 41.72 -8.34 -35.29
C MET A 1 40.45 -9.06 -34.82
N SER A 2 39.89 -8.69 -33.68
CA SER A 2 38.60 -9.23 -33.21
C SER A 2 37.48 -8.41 -33.81
N LYS A 3 36.65 -9.02 -34.67
CA LYS A 3 35.49 -8.38 -35.29
C LYS A 3 34.36 -8.38 -34.26
N SER A 4 33.92 -7.20 -33.81
CA SER A 4 32.68 -7.09 -33.03
C SER A 4 31.51 -7.52 -33.90
N THR A 5 30.94 -8.68 -33.60
CA THR A 5 29.65 -9.11 -34.13
C THR A 5 28.58 -8.32 -33.38
N SER A 6 28.16 -7.19 -33.93
CA SER A 6 26.97 -6.49 -33.43
C SER A 6 25.77 -7.42 -33.57
N PRO A 7 24.97 -7.65 -32.52
CA PRO A 7 23.76 -8.45 -32.64
C PRO A 7 22.86 -7.80 -33.69
N THR A 8 22.62 -8.55 -34.76
CA THR A 8 21.76 -8.11 -35.86
C THR A 8 20.35 -7.93 -35.31
N SER A 9 19.65 -6.87 -35.69
CA SER A 9 18.31 -6.52 -35.17
C SER A 9 17.29 -7.68 -35.22
N ASP A 10 17.50 -8.68 -36.07
CA ASP A 10 16.63 -9.84 -36.21
C ASP A 10 16.78 -10.87 -35.07
N GLU A 11 17.97 -11.02 -34.49
CA GLU A 11 18.14 -11.85 -33.28
C GLU A 11 17.47 -11.18 -32.08
N ILE A 12 17.67 -9.87 -31.89
CA ILE A 12 17.03 -9.12 -30.79
C ILE A 12 15.50 -9.23 -30.89
N LYS A 13 14.94 -9.12 -32.11
CA LYS A 13 13.49 -9.30 -32.34
C LYS A 13 13.03 -10.73 -32.05
N GLN A 14 13.79 -11.75 -32.44
CA GLN A 14 13.44 -13.15 -32.17
C GLN A 14 13.50 -13.48 -30.68
N HIS A 15 14.54 -13.05 -29.99
CA HIS A 15 14.67 -13.22 -28.53
C HIS A 15 13.58 -12.45 -27.78
N ALA A 16 13.27 -11.22 -28.19
CA ALA A 16 12.17 -10.45 -27.61
C ALA A 16 10.81 -11.13 -27.85
N LYS A 17 10.58 -11.70 -29.03
CA LYS A 17 9.33 -12.37 -29.37
C LYS A 17 9.15 -13.70 -28.62
N ALA A 18 10.24 -14.48 -28.49
CA ALA A 18 10.24 -15.72 -27.71
C ALA A 18 10.00 -15.43 -26.22
N ALA A 19 10.77 -14.50 -25.64
CA ALA A 19 10.58 -14.07 -24.25
C ALA A 19 9.18 -13.51 -24.00
N SER A 20 8.61 -12.75 -24.94
CA SER A 20 7.24 -12.22 -24.83
C SER A 20 6.19 -13.31 -24.91
N LYS A 21 6.42 -14.36 -25.71
CA LYS A 21 5.49 -15.48 -25.85
C LYS A 21 5.47 -16.32 -24.58
N ASP A 22 6.64 -16.71 -24.08
CA ASP A 22 6.76 -17.54 -22.88
C ASP A 22 6.28 -16.78 -21.62
N LEU A 23 6.61 -15.49 -21.51
CA LEU A 23 6.09 -14.65 -20.43
C LEU A 23 4.57 -14.47 -20.56
N GLY A 24 4.06 -14.28 -21.78
CA GLY A 24 2.64 -14.09 -22.04
C GLY A 24 1.79 -15.32 -21.70
N ASP A 25 2.25 -16.52 -22.06
CA ASP A 25 1.53 -17.77 -21.82
C ASP A 25 1.50 -18.09 -20.30
N ASN A 26 2.63 -18.00 -19.60
CA ASN A 26 2.71 -18.19 -18.14
C ASN A 26 1.94 -17.13 -17.35
N ALA A 27 2.06 -15.85 -17.74
CA ALA A 27 1.33 -14.77 -17.08
C ALA A 27 -0.19 -14.92 -17.26
N ARG A 28 -0.63 -15.45 -18.41
CA ARG A 28 -2.05 -15.65 -18.68
C ARG A 28 -2.64 -16.78 -17.85
N GLU A 29 -1.91 -17.88 -17.65
CA GLU A 29 -2.32 -18.98 -16.79
C GLU A 29 -2.42 -18.52 -15.33
N MET A 30 -1.35 -17.91 -14.80
CA MET A 30 -1.33 -17.36 -13.45
C MET A 30 -2.44 -16.32 -13.22
N ALA A 31 -2.69 -15.45 -14.20
CA ALA A 31 -3.76 -14.47 -14.11
C ALA A 31 -5.16 -15.10 -14.06
N ARG A 32 -5.38 -16.24 -14.74
CA ARG A 32 -6.66 -16.96 -14.69
C ARG A 32 -6.89 -17.57 -13.32
N ASP A 33 -5.88 -18.22 -12.75
CA ASP A 33 -5.98 -18.85 -11.44
C ASP A 33 -6.19 -17.82 -10.33
N ALA A 34 -5.40 -16.74 -10.35
CA ALA A 34 -5.55 -15.63 -9.43
C ALA A 34 -6.93 -14.96 -9.56
N ALA A 35 -7.41 -14.75 -10.79
CA ALA A 35 -8.74 -14.18 -11.02
C ALA A 35 -9.87 -15.09 -10.51
N GLY A 36 -9.74 -16.42 -10.63
CA GLY A 36 -10.68 -17.37 -10.07
C GLY A 36 -10.78 -17.25 -8.55
N ALA A 37 -9.64 -17.34 -7.86
CA ALA A 37 -9.58 -17.25 -6.40
C ALA A 37 -10.11 -15.91 -5.85
N VAL A 38 -9.79 -14.79 -6.52
CA VAL A 38 -10.25 -13.46 -6.11
C VAL A 38 -11.75 -13.29 -6.33
N ARG A 39 -12.32 -13.82 -7.41
CA ARG A 39 -13.76 -13.68 -7.71
C ARG A 39 -14.63 -14.33 -6.65
N ASP A 40 -14.30 -15.54 -6.24
CA ASP A 40 -15.10 -16.29 -5.27
C ASP A 40 -15.12 -15.58 -3.90
N GLN A 41 -13.99 -14.99 -3.51
CA GLN A 41 -13.87 -14.26 -2.25
C GLN A 41 -14.45 -12.83 -2.31
N ALA A 42 -14.33 -12.16 -3.45
CA ALA A 42 -14.79 -10.78 -3.61
C ALA A 42 -16.33 -10.68 -3.60
N THR A 43 -17.04 -11.66 -4.14
CA THR A 43 -18.50 -11.57 -4.35
C THR A 43 -19.27 -11.35 -3.03
N HIS A 44 -18.79 -11.88 -1.91
CA HIS A 44 -19.43 -11.74 -0.59
C HIS A 44 -19.05 -10.45 0.17
N GLN A 45 -17.93 -9.81 -0.17
CA GLN A 45 -17.42 -8.61 0.53
C GLN A 45 -17.39 -7.37 -0.36
N ALA A 46 -17.81 -7.48 -1.62
CA ALA A 46 -17.62 -6.42 -2.59
C ALA A 46 -18.36 -5.12 -2.23
N GLN A 47 -19.57 -5.20 -1.66
CA GLN A 47 -20.34 -3.98 -1.35
C GLN A 47 -19.67 -3.11 -0.28
N SER A 48 -19.20 -3.71 0.82
CA SER A 48 -18.54 -2.96 1.89
C SER A 48 -17.19 -2.39 1.44
N ILE A 49 -16.41 -3.18 0.70
CA ILE A 49 -15.13 -2.74 0.12
C ILE A 49 -15.36 -1.57 -0.86
N LYS A 50 -16.37 -1.69 -1.72
CA LYS A 50 -16.75 -0.68 -2.72
C LYS A 50 -17.15 0.64 -2.06
N SER A 51 -17.99 0.59 -1.02
CA SER A 51 -18.37 1.79 -0.27
C SER A 51 -17.17 2.45 0.39
N GLY A 52 -16.31 1.69 1.09
CA GLY A 52 -15.13 2.26 1.75
C GLY A 52 -14.14 2.89 0.77
N VAL A 53 -13.90 2.25 -0.39
CA VAL A 53 -13.05 2.82 -1.45
C VAL A 53 -13.69 4.05 -2.08
N ALA A 54 -15.00 4.01 -2.36
CA ALA A 54 -15.71 5.16 -2.93
C ALA A 54 -15.67 6.38 -1.99
N ASP A 55 -15.85 6.16 -0.70
CA ASP A 55 -15.80 7.23 0.32
C ASP A 55 -14.41 7.88 0.36
N GLU A 56 -13.33 7.07 0.44
CA GLU A 56 -11.96 7.58 0.43
C GLU A 56 -11.64 8.40 -0.84
N VAL A 57 -12.05 7.90 -2.01
CA VAL A 57 -11.85 8.62 -3.29
C VAL A 57 -12.64 9.93 -3.31
N SER A 58 -13.85 9.95 -2.75
CA SER A 58 -14.69 11.15 -2.64
C SER A 58 -14.07 12.19 -1.70
N ASP A 59 -13.46 11.73 -0.59
CA ASP A 59 -12.77 12.60 0.36
C ASP A 59 -11.53 13.24 -0.26
N VAL A 60 -10.75 12.46 -1.02
CA VAL A 60 -9.61 13.00 -1.78
C VAL A 60 -10.07 13.99 -2.84
N ALA A 61 -11.14 13.67 -3.60
CA ALA A 61 -11.73 14.58 -4.58
C ALA A 61 -12.14 15.91 -3.92
N SER A 62 -12.81 15.82 -2.77
CA SER A 62 -13.27 16.97 -1.99
C SER A 62 -12.11 17.81 -1.46
N ALA A 63 -11.05 17.18 -0.97
CA ALA A 63 -9.84 17.87 -0.50
C ALA A 63 -9.13 18.60 -1.66
N LEU A 64 -8.99 17.95 -2.82
CA LEU A 64 -8.41 18.56 -4.01
C LEU A 64 -9.28 19.70 -4.54
N ARG A 65 -10.61 19.56 -4.51
CA ARG A 65 -11.53 20.62 -4.90
C ARG A 65 -11.43 21.83 -3.98
N LYS A 66 -11.32 21.62 -2.67
CA LYS A 66 -11.06 22.69 -1.69
C LYS A 66 -9.73 23.38 -1.98
N ALA A 67 -8.66 22.62 -2.16
CA ALA A 67 -7.35 23.16 -2.50
C ALA A 67 -7.36 23.94 -3.82
N ALA A 68 -8.11 23.50 -4.83
CA ALA A 68 -8.30 24.25 -6.07
C ALA A 68 -9.01 25.59 -5.81
N ASN A 69 -10.09 25.59 -5.03
CA ASN A 69 -10.85 26.80 -4.71
C ASN A 69 -10.03 27.81 -3.87
N ASP A 70 -9.05 27.35 -3.09
CA ASP A 70 -8.14 28.20 -2.32
C ASP A 70 -7.02 28.81 -3.19
N MET A 71 -6.84 28.35 -4.43
CA MET A 71 -5.86 28.89 -5.37
C MET A 71 -6.38 30.17 -6.04
N ARG A 72 -5.50 30.87 -6.76
CA ARG A 72 -5.89 32.03 -7.57
C ARG A 72 -6.90 31.60 -8.64
N ASP A 73 -8.06 32.25 -8.64
CA ASP A 73 -9.10 32.08 -9.64
C ASP A 73 -8.56 32.26 -11.07
N GLY A 74 -8.90 31.32 -11.95
CA GLY A 74 -8.44 31.21 -13.33
C GLY A 74 -7.02 30.65 -13.52
N SER A 75 -6.32 30.26 -12.44
CA SER A 75 -4.94 29.76 -12.55
C SER A 75 -4.86 28.37 -13.23
N PRO A 76 -3.77 28.06 -13.94
CA PRO A 76 -3.55 26.72 -14.49
C PRO A 76 -3.63 25.61 -13.44
N GLN A 77 -3.16 25.89 -12.22
CA GLN A 77 -3.18 24.97 -11.09
C GLN A 77 -4.61 24.68 -10.64
N GLU A 78 -5.43 25.72 -10.43
CA GLU A 78 -6.86 25.56 -10.09
C GLU A 78 -7.56 24.67 -11.12
N ARG A 79 -7.39 24.94 -12.42
CA ARG A 79 -8.00 24.13 -13.49
C ARG A 79 -7.55 22.68 -13.43
N THR A 80 -6.26 22.44 -13.22
CA THR A 80 -5.69 21.09 -13.18
C THR A 80 -6.22 20.32 -11.96
N PHE A 81 -6.18 20.91 -10.77
CA PHE A 81 -6.70 20.28 -9.56
C PHE A 81 -8.22 20.07 -9.64
N GLY A 82 -8.96 21.01 -10.23
CA GLY A 82 -10.39 20.88 -10.47
C GLY A 82 -10.73 19.74 -11.43
N GLN A 83 -9.96 19.56 -12.51
CA GLN A 83 -10.13 18.44 -13.44
C GLN A 83 -9.86 17.09 -12.77
N ILE A 84 -8.81 17.01 -11.95
CA ILE A 84 -8.48 15.79 -11.19
C ILE A 84 -9.59 15.50 -10.18
N ALA A 85 -10.03 16.51 -9.41
CA ALA A 85 -11.11 16.36 -8.44
C ALA A 85 -12.42 15.88 -9.09
N GLY A 86 -12.79 16.46 -10.24
CA GLY A 86 -13.96 16.02 -11.01
C GLY A 86 -13.85 14.57 -11.44
N GLY A 87 -12.71 14.18 -12.02
CA GLY A 87 -12.47 12.79 -12.42
C GLY A 87 -12.51 11.80 -11.25
N LEU A 88 -11.99 12.18 -10.07
CA LEU A 88 -12.07 11.32 -8.88
C LEU A 88 -13.51 11.19 -8.37
N ALA A 89 -14.30 12.26 -8.40
CA ALA A 89 -15.71 12.22 -8.03
C ALA A 89 -16.50 11.27 -8.95
N ASP A 90 -16.30 11.37 -10.27
CA ASP A 90 -16.93 10.49 -11.26
C ASP A 90 -16.55 9.01 -11.04
N VAL A 91 -15.30 8.76 -10.64
CA VAL A 91 -14.82 7.42 -10.28
C VAL A 91 -15.49 6.93 -9.00
N SER A 92 -15.60 7.75 -7.95
CA SER A 92 -16.30 7.40 -6.71
C SER A 92 -17.76 7.03 -6.97
N ASP A 93 -18.47 7.83 -7.77
CA ASP A 93 -19.86 7.58 -8.13
C ASP A 93 -20.02 6.31 -8.98
N SER A 94 -19.12 6.10 -9.94
CA SER A 94 -19.07 4.85 -10.72
C SER A 94 -18.82 3.63 -9.82
N ILE A 95 -17.88 3.73 -8.88
CA ILE A 95 -17.61 2.67 -7.90
C ILE A 95 -18.83 2.47 -7.03
N ARG A 96 -19.58 3.48 -6.60
CA ARG A 96 -20.78 3.29 -5.74
C ARG A 96 -21.97 2.70 -6.49
N GLY A 97 -22.23 3.14 -7.72
CA GLY A 97 -23.44 2.82 -8.47
C GLY A 97 -23.38 1.57 -9.35
N LYS A 98 -22.19 1.16 -9.84
CA LYS A 98 -22.07 0.11 -10.87
C LYS A 98 -21.76 -1.27 -10.31
N ASP A 99 -22.26 -2.32 -10.93
CA ASP A 99 -21.87 -3.69 -10.57
C ASP A 99 -20.39 -3.96 -10.93
N LEU A 100 -19.74 -4.90 -10.23
CA LEU A 100 -18.33 -5.23 -10.48
C LEU A 100 -18.08 -5.67 -11.92
N GLY A 101 -19.06 -6.33 -12.55
CA GLY A 101 -18.97 -6.74 -13.95
C GLY A 101 -18.87 -5.54 -14.90
N GLU A 102 -19.61 -4.47 -14.61
CA GLU A 102 -19.61 -3.24 -15.40
C GLU A 102 -18.31 -2.45 -15.19
N VAL A 103 -17.87 -2.30 -13.94
CA VAL A 103 -16.57 -1.68 -13.62
C VAL A 103 -15.42 -2.43 -14.30
N ALA A 104 -15.43 -3.76 -14.27
CA ALA A 104 -14.40 -4.57 -14.94
C ALA A 104 -14.44 -4.41 -16.47
N HIS A 105 -15.62 -4.28 -17.06
CA HIS A 105 -15.80 -4.06 -18.49
C HIS A 105 -15.25 -2.69 -18.93
N GLU A 106 -15.56 -1.64 -18.16
CA GLU A 106 -15.04 -0.29 -18.40
C GLU A 106 -13.52 -0.23 -18.25
N LEU A 107 -12.98 -0.87 -17.21
CA LEU A 107 -11.53 -0.97 -17.01
C LEU A 107 -10.85 -1.69 -18.17
N SER A 108 -11.45 -2.78 -18.69
CA SER A 108 -10.94 -3.50 -19.87
C SER A 108 -10.92 -2.60 -21.11
N THR A 109 -11.99 -1.83 -21.32
CA THR A 109 -12.11 -0.89 -22.43
C THR A 109 -11.09 0.23 -22.32
N PHE A 110 -10.90 0.79 -21.12
CA PHE A 110 -9.87 1.79 -20.85
C PHE A 110 -8.46 1.25 -21.11
N ALA A 111 -8.14 0.05 -20.62
CA ALA A 111 -6.84 -0.58 -20.80
C ALA A 111 -6.50 -0.79 -22.28
N LYS A 112 -7.48 -1.23 -23.09
CA LYS A 112 -7.33 -1.39 -24.54
C LYS A 112 -7.13 -0.06 -25.26
N ARG A 113 -7.79 1.01 -24.79
CA ARG A 113 -7.73 2.34 -25.42
C ARG A 113 -6.46 3.09 -25.04
N ASN A 114 -5.93 2.86 -23.84
CA ASN A 114 -4.78 3.58 -23.28
C ASN A 114 -3.76 2.60 -22.65
N PRO A 115 -3.09 1.75 -23.45
CA PRO A 115 -2.21 0.71 -22.92
C PRO A 115 -1.05 1.26 -22.08
N MET A 116 -0.48 2.41 -22.45
CA MET A 116 0.61 3.03 -21.70
C MET A 116 0.17 3.53 -20.32
N LEU A 117 -1.00 4.16 -20.23
CA LEU A 117 -1.54 4.64 -18.93
C LEU A 117 -1.88 3.46 -18.02
N PHE A 118 -2.45 2.40 -18.58
CA PHE A 118 -2.77 1.20 -17.83
C PHE A 118 -1.51 0.52 -17.28
N LEU A 119 -0.49 0.29 -18.12
CA LEU A 119 0.77 -0.31 -17.67
C LEU A 119 1.49 0.54 -16.62
N GLY A 120 1.52 1.87 -16.80
CA GLY A 120 2.07 2.80 -15.82
C GLY A 120 1.32 2.76 -14.49
N GLY A 121 -0.02 2.79 -14.52
CA GLY A 121 -0.86 2.72 -13.34
C GLY A 121 -0.70 1.41 -12.57
N VAL A 122 -0.69 0.27 -13.27
CA VAL A 122 -0.50 -1.06 -12.65
C VAL A 122 0.90 -1.18 -12.04
N ALA A 123 1.94 -0.71 -12.73
CA ALA A 123 3.30 -0.74 -12.20
C ALA A 123 3.44 0.09 -10.91
N LEU A 124 2.88 1.31 -10.89
CA LEU A 124 2.86 2.16 -9.71
C LEU A 124 2.05 1.53 -8.57
N ALA A 125 0.88 0.96 -8.86
CA ALA A 125 0.05 0.29 -7.87
C ALA A 125 0.76 -0.93 -7.27
N GLY A 126 1.41 -1.76 -8.09
CA GLY A 126 2.18 -2.93 -7.63
C GLY A 126 3.36 -2.54 -6.75
N PHE A 127 4.08 -1.46 -7.11
CA PHE A 127 5.14 -0.92 -6.27
C PHE A 127 4.61 -0.37 -4.94
N ALA A 128 3.53 0.40 -4.97
CA ALA A 128 2.90 0.95 -3.78
C ALA A 128 2.41 -0.17 -2.83
N ALA A 129 1.77 -1.21 -3.38
CA ALA A 129 1.36 -2.39 -2.64
C ALA A 129 2.56 -3.10 -1.99
N THR A 130 3.66 -3.26 -2.72
CA THR A 130 4.90 -3.85 -2.18
C THR A 130 5.47 -2.98 -1.04
N ARG A 131 5.48 -1.66 -1.22
CA ARG A 131 5.94 -0.71 -0.21
C ARG A 131 5.07 -0.71 1.04
N PHE A 132 3.76 -0.83 0.88
CA PHE A 132 2.85 -0.95 2.01
C PHE A 132 3.02 -2.29 2.72
N ALA A 133 3.13 -3.40 1.99
CA ALA A 133 3.34 -4.72 2.59
C ALA A 133 4.63 -4.77 3.44
N THR A 134 5.75 -4.24 2.94
CA THR A 134 7.00 -4.17 3.73
C THR A 134 6.90 -3.19 4.91
N ALA A 135 6.16 -2.09 4.78
CA ALA A 135 5.96 -1.14 5.86
C ALA A 135 5.06 -1.69 6.98
N SER A 136 4.04 -2.46 6.61
CA SER A 136 3.12 -3.11 7.54
C SER A 136 3.80 -4.24 8.31
N ALA A 137 4.64 -5.04 7.67
CA ALA A 137 5.40 -6.11 8.32
C ALA A 137 6.29 -5.62 9.47
N ARG A 138 6.82 -4.39 9.38
CA ARG A 138 7.65 -3.76 10.43
C ARG A 138 6.86 -3.35 11.66
N ARG A 139 5.52 -3.22 11.57
CA ARG A 139 4.68 -2.85 12.73
C ARG A 139 4.35 -4.04 13.63
N ASP A 140 4.49 -5.26 13.13
CA ASP A 140 4.21 -6.48 13.90
C ASP A 140 5.42 -6.91 14.77
N GLU A 141 6.63 -6.42 14.49
CA GLU A 141 7.85 -6.75 15.24
C GLU A 141 8.01 -5.95 16.54
N ASP A 142 7.31 -4.81 16.69
CA ASP A 142 7.31 -3.99 17.92
C ASP A 142 6.20 -4.37 18.93
N ALA A 143 5.31 -5.30 18.56
CA ALA A 143 4.21 -5.76 19.41
C ALA A 143 4.53 -7.06 20.18
N GLN A 144 5.79 -7.27 20.56
CA GLN A 144 6.13 -8.31 21.53
C GLN A 144 6.12 -7.70 22.95
N PRO A 145 5.06 -7.89 23.75
CA PRO A 145 5.14 -7.62 25.17
C PRO A 145 6.20 -8.58 25.73
N LYS A 146 7.32 -8.03 26.20
CA LYS A 146 8.29 -8.73 27.04
C LYS A 146 7.62 -9.00 28.41
N THR A 147 6.64 -9.88 28.43
CA THR A 147 6.01 -10.39 29.65
C THR A 147 6.28 -11.88 29.74
N ALA A 148 7.38 -12.24 30.39
CA ALA A 148 7.52 -13.52 31.07
C ALA A 148 8.58 -13.41 32.17
N SER A 149 8.07 -13.27 33.38
CA SER A 149 8.78 -13.29 34.65
C SER A 149 9.24 -14.72 35.01
N THR A 150 10.31 -14.80 35.80
CA THR A 150 10.53 -15.76 36.92
C THR A 150 10.90 -17.22 36.63
N MET A 151 12.11 -17.62 37.09
CA MET A 151 12.40 -18.77 37.99
C MET A 151 13.93 -18.82 38.26
N SER A 152 14.42 -18.44 39.44
CA SER A 152 14.70 -19.29 40.61
C SER A 152 15.89 -20.26 40.45
N SER A 153 17.04 -19.93 41.05
CA SER A 153 18.03 -20.86 41.66
C SER A 153 19.04 -20.06 42.51
N GLY A 154 19.02 -20.22 43.84
CA GLY A 154 20.09 -19.76 44.76
C GLY A 154 21.18 -20.83 44.95
N PRO A 155 22.02 -20.81 46.01
CA PRO A 155 22.37 -19.74 46.94
C PRO A 155 23.89 -19.42 46.92
N SER A 156 24.30 -18.25 47.42
CA SER A 156 25.68 -18.10 47.92
C SER A 156 25.69 -17.27 49.20
N ALA A 157 25.93 -17.94 50.32
CA ALA A 157 26.65 -17.37 51.45
C ALA A 157 28.02 -16.87 50.92
N SER A 158 28.67 -15.83 51.41
CA SER A 158 28.80 -15.28 52.75
C SER A 158 29.57 -13.96 52.59
N ASP A 159 29.18 -12.88 53.26
CA ASP A 159 30.11 -12.21 54.17
C ASP A 159 29.38 -11.25 55.09
N ALA A 160 29.74 -11.31 56.36
CA ALA A 160 29.25 -10.49 57.44
C ALA A 160 30.41 -9.61 57.89
N THR A 161 30.22 -8.29 57.88
CA THR A 161 30.88 -7.28 58.76
C THR A 161 30.44 -5.91 58.24
N ASP A 162 29.62 -5.19 59.00
CA ASP A 162 30.06 -4.22 60.02
C ASP A 162 29.93 -2.80 59.46
N SER A 163 28.92 -2.08 59.95
CA SER A 163 29.00 -0.68 60.39
C SER A 163 27.60 -0.07 60.56
N TYR A 164 27.15 -0.12 61.81
CA TYR A 164 26.54 0.97 62.58
C TYR A 164 26.77 2.35 61.90
N THR A 165 25.79 3.21 61.62
CA THR A 165 25.27 4.21 62.58
C THR A 165 24.16 5.07 61.93
N ARG A 166 22.95 4.98 62.50
CA ARG A 166 22.03 6.07 62.91
C ARG A 166 22.21 7.47 62.27
N HIS A 167 21.18 7.98 61.56
CA HIS A 167 20.35 9.10 62.03
C HIS A 167 19.20 9.47 61.05
N VAL A 168 17.97 9.46 61.57
CA VAL A 168 16.83 10.27 61.10
C VAL A 168 16.92 11.67 61.74
N PRO A 169 16.45 12.71 61.04
CA PRO A 169 15.24 13.36 61.57
C PRO A 169 14.19 13.75 60.52
N LYS A 170 12.96 13.81 61.02
CA LYS A 170 11.68 14.18 60.42
C LYS A 170 11.43 15.68 60.61
N THR A 171 10.99 16.40 59.57
CA THR A 171 10.25 17.68 59.67
C THR A 171 9.28 17.74 58.48
N SER A 172 7.95 17.57 58.59
CA SER A 172 6.92 18.42 59.22
C SER A 172 6.61 19.70 58.42
N GLY A 173 5.43 19.73 57.79
CA GLY A 173 4.75 20.90 57.21
C GLY A 173 4.11 20.51 55.88
N GLY A 174 2.80 20.46 55.68
CA GLY A 174 1.67 21.06 56.39
C GLY A 174 0.69 21.54 55.32
N LEU A 175 -0.46 20.89 55.24
CA LEU A 175 -1.57 21.15 54.32
C LEU A 175 -2.21 22.52 54.62
N SER A 176 -2.59 23.25 53.56
CA SER A 176 -3.90 23.91 53.40
C SER A 176 -4.07 24.30 51.94
#